data_AF-A0A0K2JJ20-F1
#
_entry.id   AF-A0A0K2JJ20-F1
#
_cell.length_a   1.000
_cell.length_b   1.000
_cell.length_c   1.000
_cell.angle_alpha   90.00
_cell.angle_beta   90.00
_cell.angle_gamma   90.00
#
_symmetry.space_group_name_H-M   'P 1'
#
loop_
_entity.id
_entity.type
_entity.pdbx_description
1 polymer ?
#
loop_
_entity_poly.entity_id
_entity_poly.type
_entity_poly.pdbx_seq_one_letter_code
_entity_poly.pdbx_strand_id
1 'polypeptide(L)'
;MSLKELCWKELKIKLIVDNVERYKENRYPRVKLNENYWKQVITQEKPFNKVDNKYYFVVRRGDKNDDWKIIKFNNNEKIKRWHPKTLDVQNNIKLCLTNYAEIPIDIDLSIDASTINRWKDDIKNNYFKAVYRWDGVGEPGIPTINKNTGEVIL
;
A
#
# COMPACT_ATOMS: atom_id res chain seq x y z
N MET A 1 34.28 26.57 33.27
CA MET A 1 32.83 26.56 33.05
C MET A 1 32.21 27.60 33.97
N SER A 2 31.59 28.62 33.42
CA SER A 2 31.05 29.77 34.16
C SER A 2 29.65 29.48 34.73
N LEU A 3 29.25 30.21 35.77
CA LEU A 3 27.90 30.12 36.36
C LEU A 3 26.78 30.36 35.34
N LYS A 4 27.04 31.20 34.31
CA LYS A 4 26.09 31.45 33.21
C LYS A 4 25.91 30.23 32.30
N GLU A 5 26.98 29.47 32.04
CA GLU A 5 26.93 28.24 31.23
C GLU A 5 26.23 27.09 31.96
N LEU A 6 26.40 27.00 33.29
CA LEU A 6 25.67 26.04 34.13
C LEU A 6 24.16 26.33 34.14
N CYS A 7 23.78 27.60 34.36
CA CYS A 7 22.37 28.02 34.36
C CYS A 7 21.68 27.77 33.00
N TRP A 8 22.37 28.02 31.89
CA TRP A 8 21.86 27.72 30.56
C TRP A 8 21.66 26.21 30.31
N LYS A 9 22.58 25.36 30.79
CA LYS A 9 22.44 23.91 30.69
C LYS A 9 21.27 23.39 31.51
N GLU A 10 21.08 23.89 32.73
CA GLU A 10 19.96 23.49 33.60
C GLU A 10 18.61 23.90 33.03
N LEU A 11 18.49 25.13 32.50
CA LEU A 11 17.27 25.59 31.83
C LEU A 11 16.94 24.75 30.60
N LYS A 12 17.95 24.39 29.79
CA LYS A 12 17.78 23.56 28.61
C LYS A 12 17.34 22.14 28.97
N ILE A 13 17.88 21.56 30.05
CA ILE A 13 17.50 20.24 30.54
C ILE A 13 16.06 20.25 31.08
N LYS A 14 15.69 21.26 31.88
CA LYS A 14 14.31 21.41 32.39
C LYS A 14 13.29 21.51 31.26
N LEU A 15 13.56 22.34 30.24
CA LEU A 15 12.67 22.48 29.08
C LEU A 15 12.47 21.15 28.33
N ILE A 16 13.52 20.32 28.24
CA ILE A 16 13.43 19.00 27.61
C ILE A 16 12.58 18.04 28.44
N VAL A 17 12.80 17.99 29.76
CA VAL A 17 12.08 17.10 30.68
C VAL A 17 10.60 17.47 30.75
N ASP A 18 10.28 18.76 30.89
CA ASP A 18 8.90 19.25 30.98
C ASP A 18 8.12 18.97 29.68
N ASN A 19 8.78 19.10 28.52
CA ASN A 19 8.18 18.70 27.25
C ASN A 19 7.89 17.19 27.21
N VAL A 20 8.82 16.34 27.64
CA VAL A 20 8.65 14.87 27.63
C VAL A 20 7.52 14.43 28.56
N GLU A 21 7.42 14.98 29.76
CA GLU A 21 6.33 14.66 30.70
C GLU A 21 4.96 15.12 30.16
N ARG A 22 4.90 16.29 29.52
CA ARG A 22 3.69 16.76 28.83
C ARG A 22 3.21 15.81 27.71
N TYR A 23 4.13 15.09 27.05
CA TYR A 23 3.77 14.05 26.07
C TYR A 23 3.27 12.75 26.69
N LYS A 24 3.61 12.45 27.95
CA LYS A 24 3.12 11.26 28.67
C LYS A 24 1.70 11.43 29.20
N GLU A 25 1.32 12.65 29.58
CA GLU A 25 0.00 12.95 30.17
C GLU A 25 -1.12 13.24 29.14
N ASN A 26 -0.74 13.58 27.90
CA ASN A 26 -1.69 13.85 26.84
C ASN A 26 -2.39 12.56 26.36
N ARG A 27 -3.57 12.28 26.94
CA ARG A 27 -4.60 11.33 26.44
C ARG A 27 -5.26 11.78 25.13
N TYR A 28 -4.50 12.38 24.21
CA TYR A 28 -4.93 12.54 22.83
C TYR A 28 -4.60 11.23 22.10
N PRO A 29 -5.45 10.75 21.17
CA PRO A 29 -5.06 9.61 20.35
C PRO A 29 -3.71 9.97 19.73
N ARG A 30 -2.71 9.09 19.90
CA ARG A 30 -1.44 9.23 19.18
C ARG A 30 -1.84 9.47 17.73
N VAL A 31 -1.66 10.68 17.23
CA VAL A 31 -1.63 10.88 15.78
C VAL A 31 -0.49 10.00 15.37
N LYS A 32 -0.82 8.83 14.84
CA LYS A 32 0.15 7.91 14.27
C LYS A 32 0.79 8.75 13.18
N LEU A 33 1.96 9.32 13.47
CA LEU A 33 2.75 9.98 12.45
C LEU A 33 2.79 8.97 11.31
N ASN A 34 2.37 9.41 10.12
CA ASN A 34 2.51 8.65 8.89
C ASN A 34 4.01 8.44 8.69
N GLU A 35 4.58 7.48 9.41
CA GLU A 35 5.88 6.93 9.09
C GLU A 35 5.74 6.48 7.64
N ASN A 36 6.43 7.20 6.76
CA ASN A 36 6.29 7.07 5.34
C ASN A 36 7.06 5.80 4.94
N TYR A 37 6.46 4.65 5.23
CA TYR A 37 7.08 3.33 5.14
C TYR A 37 7.43 2.91 3.70
N TRP A 38 7.14 3.75 2.72
CA TRP A 38 7.42 3.55 1.30
C TRP A 38 8.86 3.21 0.93
N LYS A 39 9.86 3.46 1.79
CA LYS A 39 11.21 2.89 1.60
C LYS A 39 11.22 1.36 1.53
N GLN A 40 10.17 0.69 2.02
CA GLN A 40 10.06 -0.77 2.07
C GLN A 40 9.06 -1.32 1.04
N VAL A 41 8.65 -0.50 0.07
CA VAL A 41 7.71 -0.90 -0.97
C VAL A 41 8.47 -1.12 -2.27
N ILE A 42 8.27 -2.30 -2.86
CA ILE A 42 8.96 -2.72 -4.09
C ILE A 42 7.96 -2.81 -5.22
N THR A 43 8.16 -2.03 -6.28
CA THR A 43 7.40 -2.15 -7.53
C THR A 43 7.54 -3.57 -8.07
N GLN A 44 6.42 -4.20 -8.40
CA GLN A 44 6.42 -5.55 -8.94
C GLN A 44 6.43 -5.51 -10.46
N GLU A 45 7.29 -6.33 -11.05
CA GLU A 45 7.24 -6.62 -12.48
C GLU A 45 6.08 -7.58 -12.78
N LYS A 46 5.57 -7.51 -14.01
CA LYS A 46 4.56 -8.45 -14.51
C LYS A 46 5.24 -9.80 -14.83
N PRO A 47 4.60 -10.95 -14.59
CA PRO A 47 3.30 -11.15 -13.93
C PRO A 47 3.40 -11.31 -12.41
N PHE A 48 2.27 -11.11 -11.72
CA PHE A 48 2.07 -11.60 -10.35
C PHE A 48 2.12 -13.13 -10.40
N ASN A 49 2.91 -13.82 -9.58
CA ASN A 49 3.12 -15.27 -9.79
C ASN A 49 3.40 -16.12 -8.54
N LYS A 50 3.22 -15.57 -7.33
CA LYS A 50 3.43 -16.34 -6.09
C LYS A 50 2.38 -16.00 -5.03
N VAL A 51 2.07 -16.94 -4.15
CA VAL A 51 1.41 -16.69 -2.86
C VAL A 51 2.52 -16.57 -1.82
N ASP A 52 2.64 -15.42 -1.18
CA ASP A 52 3.78 -15.11 -0.30
C ASP A 52 3.38 -14.46 1.03
N ASN A 53 2.09 -14.37 1.33
CA ASN A 53 1.54 -13.80 2.56
C ASN A 53 2.02 -12.35 2.80
N LYS A 54 2.29 -11.61 1.72
CA LYS A 54 2.63 -10.19 1.76
C LYS A 54 1.42 -9.32 1.44
N TYR A 55 1.45 -8.08 1.92
CA TYR A 55 0.48 -7.07 1.50
C TYR A 55 0.91 -6.48 0.17
N TYR A 56 -0.08 -6.25 -0.69
CA TYR A 56 0.09 -5.62 -1.98
C TYR A 56 -0.83 -4.42 -2.12
N PHE A 57 -0.37 -3.46 -2.91
CA PHE A 57 -1.16 -2.34 -3.38
C PHE A 57 -1.21 -2.37 -4.89
N VAL A 58 -2.40 -2.24 -5.45
CA VAL A 58 -2.57 -2.02 -6.88
C VAL A 58 -3.16 -0.64 -7.10
N VAL A 59 -2.50 0.14 -7.94
CA VAL A 59 -3.07 1.38 -8.47
C VAL A 59 -3.85 1.00 -9.72
N ARG A 60 -5.17 1.08 -9.64
CA ARG A 60 -6.08 0.73 -10.73
C ARG A 60 -7.18 1.76 -10.95
N ARG A 61 -7.89 1.64 -12.06
CA ARG A 61 -9.17 2.31 -12.33
C ARG A 61 -10.16 1.35 -12.98
N GLY A 62 -11.44 1.68 -12.90
CA GLY A 62 -12.51 0.89 -13.51
C GLY A 62 -12.52 1.10 -15.02
N ASP A 63 -12.94 2.28 -15.47
CA ASP A 63 -12.88 2.72 -16.86
C ASP A 63 -11.64 3.61 -17.13
N LYS A 64 -11.28 3.79 -18.42
CA LYS A 64 -10.20 4.70 -18.83
C LYS A 64 -10.44 6.17 -18.44
N ASN A 65 -11.69 6.54 -18.15
CA ASN A 65 -12.07 7.89 -17.73
C ASN A 65 -12.26 8.00 -16.20
N ASP A 66 -12.16 6.89 -15.46
CA ASP A 66 -12.30 6.89 -14.02
C ASP A 66 -11.02 7.39 -13.33
N ASP A 67 -11.22 7.97 -12.14
CA ASP A 67 -10.15 8.24 -11.18
C ASP A 67 -9.39 6.95 -10.83
N TRP A 68 -8.07 7.09 -10.72
CA TRP A 68 -7.19 6.08 -10.14
C TRP A 68 -7.47 5.91 -8.65
N LYS A 69 -7.37 4.65 -8.19
CA LYS A 69 -7.55 4.22 -6.81
C LYS A 69 -6.48 3.23 -6.41
N ILE A 70 -6.16 3.20 -5.12
CA ILE A 70 -5.36 2.13 -4.53
C ILE A 70 -6.27 1.10 -3.90
N ILE A 71 -6.08 -0.16 -4.29
CA ILE A 71 -6.66 -1.30 -3.58
C ILE A 71 -5.53 -2.04 -2.86
N LYS A 72 -5.72 -2.26 -1.56
CA LYS A 72 -4.80 -3.04 -0.71
C LYS A 72 -5.37 -4.44 -0.50
N PHE A 73 -4.54 -5.47 -0.61
CA PHE A 73 -4.92 -6.84 -0.31
C PHE A 73 -3.76 -7.65 0.26
N ASN A 74 -4.06 -8.73 0.99
CA ASN A 74 -3.08 -9.70 1.43
C ASN A 74 -3.09 -10.90 0.47
N ASN A 75 -1.91 -11.30 0.00
CA ASN A 75 -1.70 -12.41 -0.92
C ASN A 75 -1.37 -13.72 -0.18
N ASN A 76 -2.28 -14.16 0.68
CA ASN A 76 -2.12 -15.32 1.56
C ASN A 76 -2.90 -16.57 1.13
N GLU A 77 -3.73 -16.45 0.10
CA GLU A 77 -4.62 -17.51 -0.33
C GLU A 77 -4.25 -18.05 -1.71
N LYS A 78 -4.26 -19.38 -1.84
CA LYS A 78 -4.18 -20.03 -3.15
C LYS A 78 -5.52 -19.86 -3.88
N ILE A 79 -5.47 -19.27 -5.07
CA ILE A 79 -6.66 -19.14 -5.92
C ILE A 79 -6.84 -20.43 -6.73
N LYS A 80 -8.01 -21.07 -6.59
CA LYS A 80 -8.36 -22.23 -7.41
C LYS A 80 -8.67 -21.78 -8.84
N ARG A 81 -8.34 -22.63 -9.82
CA ARG A 81 -8.69 -22.40 -11.22
C ARG A 81 -10.20 -22.17 -11.34
N TRP A 82 -10.59 -21.16 -12.14
CA TRP A 82 -11.99 -20.78 -12.37
C TRP A 82 -12.77 -20.28 -11.14
N HIS A 83 -12.11 -20.07 -9.99
CA HIS A 83 -12.72 -19.53 -8.78
C HIS A 83 -12.01 -18.23 -8.39
N PRO A 84 -12.26 -17.15 -9.14
CA PRO A 84 -11.64 -15.86 -8.88
C PRO A 84 -12.06 -15.30 -7.53
N LYS A 85 -11.14 -14.62 -6.84
CA LYS A 85 -11.43 -13.86 -5.62
C LYS A 85 -11.60 -12.38 -5.97
N THR A 86 -12.78 -11.83 -5.76
CA THR A 86 -12.99 -10.39 -5.92
C THR A 86 -12.32 -9.64 -4.77
N LEU A 87 -11.49 -8.67 -5.13
CA LEU A 87 -10.80 -7.77 -4.19
C LEU A 87 -11.55 -6.45 -4.00
N ASP A 88 -12.18 -5.93 -5.06
CA ASP A 88 -12.88 -4.65 -5.07
C ASP A 88 -13.92 -4.58 -6.21
N VAL A 89 -14.91 -3.69 -6.08
CA VAL A 89 -15.90 -3.41 -7.12
C VAL A 89 -16.11 -1.90 -7.23
N GLN A 90 -15.91 -1.35 -8.43
CA GLN A 90 -16.13 0.07 -8.74
C GLN A 90 -16.88 0.19 -10.05
N ASN A 91 -17.98 0.95 -10.09
CA ASN A 91 -18.79 1.15 -11.29
C ASN A 91 -19.18 -0.18 -11.96
N ASN A 92 -19.53 -1.19 -11.14
CA ASN A 92 -19.80 -2.58 -11.55
C ASN A 92 -18.61 -3.34 -12.17
N ILE A 93 -17.42 -2.75 -12.19
CA ILE A 93 -16.18 -3.38 -12.66
C ILE A 93 -15.41 -3.96 -11.48
N LYS A 94 -15.22 -5.28 -11.50
CA LYS A 94 -14.57 -6.03 -10.42
C LYS A 94 -13.06 -6.08 -10.62
N LEU A 95 -12.30 -5.88 -9.56
CA LEU A 95 -10.90 -6.32 -9.49
C LEU A 95 -10.87 -7.73 -8.91
N CYS A 96 -10.20 -8.66 -9.57
CA CYS A 96 -10.12 -10.05 -9.15
C CYS A 96 -8.67 -10.55 -9.06
N LEU A 97 -8.37 -11.36 -8.05
CA LEU A 97 -7.25 -12.32 -8.10
C LEU A 97 -7.73 -13.59 -8.79
N THR A 98 -6.98 -14.03 -9.79
CA THR A 98 -7.39 -15.10 -10.69
C THR A 98 -6.26 -16.07 -10.93
N ASN A 99 -6.61 -17.34 -11.12
CA ASN A 99 -5.66 -18.37 -11.54
C ASN A 99 -6.24 -19.06 -12.78
N TYR A 100 -5.52 -18.93 -13.90
CA TYR A 100 -5.92 -19.55 -15.18
C TYR A 100 -4.95 -20.63 -15.66
N ALA A 101 -3.87 -20.91 -14.93
CA ALA A 101 -2.88 -21.91 -15.33
C ALA A 101 -3.36 -23.34 -15.03
N GLU A 102 -2.94 -24.31 -15.87
CA GLU A 102 -3.13 -25.74 -15.62
C GLU A 102 -2.04 -26.31 -14.71
N ILE A 103 -0.76 -25.91 -14.87
CA ILE A 103 0.41 -26.23 -14.02
C ILE A 103 1.53 -25.19 -14.32
N PRO A 104 2.34 -24.67 -13.36
CA PRO A 104 2.01 -24.15 -12.04
C PRO A 104 2.11 -22.59 -11.95
N ILE A 105 1.14 -21.99 -11.24
CA ILE A 105 1.09 -20.67 -10.57
C ILE A 105 1.26 -19.38 -11.43
N ASP A 106 0.25 -19.06 -12.25
CA ASP A 106 -0.04 -17.67 -12.62
C ASP A 106 -1.25 -17.19 -11.80
N ILE A 107 -1.03 -16.76 -10.55
CA ILE A 107 -2.04 -15.93 -9.88
C ILE A 107 -1.88 -14.53 -10.45
N ASP A 108 -2.87 -14.00 -11.15
CA ASP A 108 -2.80 -12.66 -11.72
C ASP A 108 -3.99 -11.80 -11.29
N LEU A 109 -3.80 -10.49 -11.39
CA LEU A 109 -4.88 -9.52 -11.26
C LEU A 109 -5.64 -9.42 -12.58
N SER A 110 -6.96 -9.36 -12.53
CA SER A 110 -7.79 -9.15 -13.71
C SER A 110 -9.01 -8.29 -13.44
N ILE A 111 -9.52 -7.71 -14.51
CA ILE A 111 -10.80 -6.99 -14.52
C ILE A 111 -11.91 -7.98 -14.86
N ASP A 112 -12.96 -7.99 -14.04
CA ASP A 112 -14.15 -8.85 -14.19
C ASP A 112 -13.85 -10.35 -14.32
N ALA A 113 -12.75 -10.82 -13.71
CA ALA A 113 -12.27 -12.19 -13.89
C ALA A 113 -12.15 -12.57 -15.38
N SER A 114 -11.68 -11.62 -16.19
CA SER A 114 -11.44 -11.81 -17.61
C SER A 114 -10.07 -12.43 -17.87
N THR A 115 -10.01 -13.33 -18.87
CA THR A 115 -8.75 -13.88 -19.37
C THR A 115 -7.99 -12.93 -20.30
N ILE A 116 -8.62 -11.84 -20.75
CA ILE A 116 -8.03 -10.85 -21.68
C ILE A 116 -7.67 -9.53 -21.00
N ASN A 117 -8.37 -9.15 -19.92
CA ASN A 117 -8.11 -7.91 -19.18
C ASN A 117 -7.29 -8.22 -17.91
N ARG A 118 -6.17 -8.90 -18.08
CA ARG A 118 -5.24 -9.24 -16.99
C ARG A 118 -4.14 -8.19 -16.85
N TRP A 119 -3.60 -8.03 -15.65
CA TRP A 119 -2.51 -7.08 -15.41
C TRP A 119 -1.29 -7.37 -16.28
N LYS A 120 -0.95 -8.67 -16.47
CA LYS A 120 0.15 -9.05 -17.35
C LYS A 120 -0.07 -8.65 -18.82
N ASP A 121 -1.32 -8.60 -19.27
CA ASP A 121 -1.68 -8.27 -20.65
C ASP A 121 -2.02 -6.77 -20.86
N ASP A 122 -2.22 -6.00 -19.77
CA ASP A 122 -2.53 -4.56 -19.85
C ASP A 122 -1.28 -3.71 -20.11
N ILE A 123 -0.73 -3.82 -21.33
CA ILE A 123 0.50 -3.14 -21.74
C ILE A 123 0.29 -1.62 -21.89
N LYS A 124 -0.95 -1.19 -22.14
CA LYS A 124 -1.33 0.23 -22.28
C LYS A 124 -1.66 0.91 -20.95
N ASN A 125 -1.66 0.16 -19.84
CA ASN A 125 -2.06 0.64 -18.51
C ASN A 125 -3.46 1.28 -18.54
N ASN A 126 -4.40 0.64 -19.24
CA ASN A 126 -5.78 1.09 -19.30
C ASN A 126 -6.47 0.95 -17.94
N TYR A 127 -6.15 -0.12 -17.21
CA TYR A 127 -6.77 -0.48 -15.94
C TYR A 127 -5.77 -0.48 -14.80
N PHE A 128 -4.52 -0.85 -15.05
CA PHE A 128 -3.49 -1.01 -14.03
C PHE A 128 -2.33 -0.04 -14.27
N LYS A 129 -2.04 0.82 -13.30
CA LYS A 129 -0.90 1.73 -13.35
C LYS A 129 0.37 1.07 -12.81
N ALA A 130 0.25 0.44 -11.64
CA ALA A 130 1.37 -0.19 -10.94
C ALA A 130 0.86 -1.18 -9.88
N VAL A 131 1.71 -2.14 -9.55
CA VAL A 131 1.53 -3.04 -8.41
C VAL A 131 2.76 -2.96 -7.53
N TYR A 132 2.53 -2.90 -6.23
CA TYR A 132 3.56 -2.72 -5.23
C TYR A 132 3.43 -3.80 -4.16
N ARG A 133 4.56 -4.34 -3.70
CA ARG A 133 4.64 -5.28 -2.57
C ARG A 133 5.19 -4.58 -1.34
N TRP A 134 4.55 -4.81 -0.20
CA TRP A 134 5.03 -4.40 1.12
C TRP A 134 5.91 -5.48 1.73
N ASP A 135 7.19 -5.18 1.94
CA ASP A 135 8.14 -6.12 2.55
C ASP A 135 8.40 -5.89 4.05
N GLY A 136 7.79 -4.85 4.64
CA GLY A 136 7.89 -4.57 6.06
C GLY A 136 7.09 -5.52 6.95
N VAL A 137 7.11 -5.22 8.25
CA VAL A 137 6.42 -6.00 9.29
C VAL A 137 5.01 -5.46 9.50
N GLY A 138 4.04 -6.38 9.60
CA GLY A 138 2.63 -6.04 9.86
C GLY A 138 1.90 -5.47 8.65
N GLU A 139 0.70 -4.96 8.90
CA GLU A 139 -0.14 -4.36 7.87
C GLU A 139 0.27 -2.91 7.59
N PRO A 140 0.56 -2.54 6.33
CA PRO A 140 0.95 -1.18 6.00
C PRO A 140 -0.26 -0.25 5.97
N GLY A 141 0.02 1.03 6.22
CA GLY A 141 -0.93 2.13 5.94
C GLY A 141 -1.27 2.20 4.45
N ILE A 142 -2.42 2.80 4.13
CA ILE A 142 -2.79 3.07 2.74
C ILE A 142 -2.21 4.42 2.36
N PRO A 143 -1.51 4.50 1.23
CA PRO A 143 -0.87 5.72 0.85
C PRO A 143 -1.74 6.63 0.00
N THR A 144 -1.32 7.88 -0.15
CA THR A 144 -2.02 8.87 -0.96
C THR A 144 -1.59 8.76 -2.42
N ILE A 145 -2.54 8.92 -3.34
CA ILE A 145 -2.27 9.06 -4.77
C ILE A 145 -2.92 10.32 -5.33
N ASN A 146 -2.33 10.83 -6.41
CA ASN A 146 -3.03 11.72 -7.32
C ASN A 146 -4.05 10.91 -8.11
N LYS A 147 -5.34 11.15 -7.87
CA LYS A 147 -6.45 10.43 -8.49
C LYS A 147 -6.50 10.58 -10.02
N ASN A 148 -5.95 11.66 -10.58
CA ASN A 148 -5.97 11.92 -12.02
C ASN A 148 -4.82 11.19 -12.74
N THR A 149 -3.63 11.15 -12.13
CA THR A 149 -2.42 10.59 -12.78
C THR A 149 -2.10 9.16 -12.34
N GLY A 150 -2.63 8.74 -11.19
CA GLY A 150 -2.30 7.48 -10.53
C GLY A 150 -0.92 7.49 -9.85
N GLU A 151 -0.27 8.65 -9.76
CA GLU A 151 1.03 8.78 -9.11
C GLU A 151 0.88 8.71 -7.59
N VAL A 152 1.74 7.92 -6.97
CA VAL A 152 1.87 7.85 -5.51
C VAL A 152 2.50 9.16 -5.01
N ILE A 153 1.86 9.78 -4.04
CA ILE A 153 2.37 10.97 -3.36
C ILE A 153 3.05 10.49 -2.08
N LEU A 154 4.37 10.68 -2.03
CA LEU A 154 5.23 10.41 -0.88
C LEU A 154 5.39 11.66 -0.04
#